data_AF-A0A9P6FN89-F1
#
_entry.id   AF-A0A9P6FN89-F1
#
_cell.length_a   1.000
_cell.length_b   1.000
_cell.length_c   1.000
_cell.angle_alpha   90.00
_cell.angle_beta   90.00
_cell.angle_gamma   90.00
#
_symmetry.space_group_name_H-M   'P 1'
#
loop_
_entity.id
_entity.type
_entity.pdbx_description
1 polymer ?
#
loop_
_entity_poly.entity_id
_entity_poly.type
_entity_poly.pdbx_seq_one_letter_code
_entity_poly.pdbx_strand_id
1 'polypeptide(L)' 'MVHEEHTVDTIRRHHHPDEVLKKVLVANRGEIAIRVFRSAHELSMKTVALFSFEDRLSMHRYK' A
#
# COMPACT_ATOMS: atom_id res chain seq x y z
N MET A 1 -22.26 20.37 7.60
CA MET A 1 -20.90 19.81 7.59
C MET A 1 -21.02 18.30 7.70
N VAL A 2 -21.18 17.63 6.55
CA VAL A 2 -21.45 16.19 6.49
C VAL A 2 -20.14 15.47 6.78
N HIS A 3 -20.11 14.64 7.82
CA HIS A 3 -18.98 13.76 8.07
C HIS A 3 -18.98 12.69 6.99
N GLU A 4 -17.98 12.72 6.12
CA GLU A 4 -17.80 11.73 5.07
C GLU A 4 -17.31 10.43 5.75
N GLU A 5 -18.21 9.47 5.93
CA GLU A 5 -17.83 8.18 6.52
C GLU A 5 -16.89 7.43 5.56
N HIS A 6 -15.68 7.16 6.03
CA HIS A 6 -14.64 6.39 5.35
C HIS A 6 -14.96 4.88 5.32
N THR A 7 -16.15 4.53 4.84
CA THR A 7 -16.62 3.15 4.71
C THR A 7 -16.05 2.54 3.43
N VAL A 8 -15.80 1.23 3.42
CA VAL A 8 -15.23 0.49 2.27
C VAL A 8 -16.06 0.71 1.00
N ASP A 9 -17.38 0.82 1.12
CA ASP A 9 -18.28 1.07 0.00
C ASP A 9 -18.11 2.47 -0.61
N THR A 10 -17.80 3.49 0.21
CA THR A 10 -17.51 4.85 -0.27
C THR A 10 -16.20 4.86 -1.07
N ILE A 11 -15.17 4.17 -0.58
CA ILE A 11 -13.86 4.05 -1.26
C ILE A 11 -14.01 3.39 -2.64
N ARG A 12 -14.84 2.34 -2.73
CA ARG A 12 -15.07 1.62 -4.00
C ARG A 12 -15.82 2.46 -5.04
N ARG A 13 -16.74 3.34 -4.63
CA ARG A 13 -17.51 4.19 -5.56
C ARG A 13 -16.69 5.28 -6.22
N HIS A 14 -15.60 5.73 -5.58
CA HIS A 14 -14.73 6.76 -6.14
C HIS A 14 -13.58 6.22 -7.00
N HIS A 15 -13.44 4.90 -7.09
CA HIS A 15 -12.44 4.27 -7.96
C HIS A 15 -13.04 4.03 -9.35
N HIS A 16 -12.59 4.79 -10.34
CA HIS A 16 -12.96 4.52 -11.73
C HIS A 16 -12.26 3.23 -12.19
N PRO A 17 -12.92 2.31 -12.92
CA PRO A 17 -12.31 1.06 -13.38
C PRO A 17 -11.07 1.27 -14.28
N ASP A 18 -10.96 2.44 -14.94
CA ASP A 18 -9.82 2.82 -15.76
C ASP A 18 -8.69 3.52 -14.97
N GLU A 19 -8.91 3.78 -13.68
CA GLU A 19 -7.93 4.43 -12.83
C GLU A 19 -6.85 3.44 -12.40
N VAL A 20 -5.70 3.52 -13.06
CA VAL A 20 -4.54 2.70 -12.68
C VAL A 20 -4.06 3.08 -11.28
N LEU A 21 -3.96 2.08 -10.40
CA LEU A 21 -3.48 2.25 -9.03
C LEU A 21 -2.02 2.73 -9.04
N LYS A 22 -1.76 3.97 -8.61
CA LYS A 22 -0.43 4.60 -8.73
C LYS A 22 0.49 4.33 -7.54
N LYS A 23 -0.10 4.03 -6.38
CA LYS A 23 0.62 3.90 -5.12
C LYS A 23 -0.06 2.88 -4.21
N VAL A 24 0.72 2.05 -3.53
CA VAL A 24 0.24 1.05 -2.57
C VAL A 24 0.98 1.16 -1.24
N LEU A 25 0.23 1.06 -0.14
CA LEU A 25 0.77 0.89 1.20
C LEU A 25 0.66 -0.59 1.59
N VAL A 26 1.75 -1.18 2.05
CA VAL A 26 1.79 -2.59 2.47
C VAL A 26 1.84 -2.65 3.99
N ALA A 27 0.72 -3.00 4.60
CA ALA A 27 0.58 -3.19 6.04
C ALA A 27 1.03 -4.60 6.46
N ASN A 28 2.28 -4.93 6.15
CA ASN A 28 2.88 -6.21 6.51
C ASN A 28 4.41 -6.07 6.66
N ARG A 29 5.07 -7.10 7.21
CA ARG A 29 6.53 -7.18 7.39
C ARG A 29 7.12 -8.41 6.72
N GLY A 30 8.45 -8.49 6.71
CA GLY A 30 9.20 -9.68 6.27
C GLY A 30 9.10 -9.95 4.76
N GLU A 31 9.22 -11.22 4.37
CA GLU A 31 9.29 -11.65 2.96
C GLU A 31 8.03 -11.33 2.14
N ILE A 32 6.85 -11.35 2.78
CA ILE A 32 5.59 -11.09 2.10
C ILE A 32 5.49 -9.62 1.71
N ALA A 33 5.92 -8.71 2.59
CA ALA A 33 6.02 -7.29 2.25
C ALA A 33 6.95 -7.08 1.05
N ILE A 34 8.12 -7.73 1.06
CA ILE A 34 9.09 -7.66 -0.05
C ILE A 34 8.49 -8.17 -1.37
N ARG A 35 7.74 -9.28 -1.33
CA ARG A 35 7.08 -9.83 -2.53
C ARG A 35 6.08 -8.83 -3.12
N VAL A 36 5.24 -8.23 -2.29
CA VAL A 36 4.27 -7.23 -2.75
C VAL A 36 4.99 -6.00 -3.33
N PHE A 37 6.07 -5.52 -2.71
CA PHE A 37 6.83 -4.40 -3.24
C PHE A 37 7.44 -4.69 -4.61
N ARG A 38 7.95 -5.91 -4.83
CA ARG A 38 8.51 -6.31 -6.13
C ARG A 38 7.44 -6.32 -7.22
N SER A 39 6.29 -6.93 -6.97
CA SER A 39 5.19 -6.94 -7.95
C SER A 39 4.66 -5.53 -8.22
N ALA A 40 4.53 -4.69 -7.19
CA ALA A 40 4.12 -3.29 -7.36
C ALA A 40 5.15 -2.49 -8.18
N HIS A 41 6.45 -2.73 -7.97
CA HIS A 41 7.51 -2.10 -8.76
C HIS A 41 7.49 -2.54 -10.23
N GLU A 42 7.26 -3.83 -10.51
CA GLU A 42 7.09 -4.35 -11.88
C GLU A 42 5.91 -3.70 -12.61
N LEU A 43 4.87 -3.32 -11.86
CA LEU A 43 3.72 -2.57 -12.34
C LEU A 43 3.93 -1.03 -12.37
N SER A 44 5.16 -0.57 -12.15
CA SER A 44 5.52 0.87 -12.10
C SER A 44 4.75 1.67 -11.03
N MET A 45 4.36 1.02 -9.94
CA MET A 45 3.65 1.64 -8.82
C MET A 45 4.62 2.12 -7.74
N LYS A 46 4.24 3.18 -7.02
CA LYS A 46 4.96 3.63 -5.82
C LYS A 46 4.56 2.78 -4.61
N THR A 47 5.50 2.46 -3.73
CA THR A 47 5.26 1.64 -2.53
C THR A 47 5.47 2.45 -1.25
N VAL A 48 4.76 2.07 -0.18
CA VAL A 48 4.98 2.56 1.20
C VAL A 48 5.00 1.37 2.13
N ALA A 49 6.06 1.27 2.94
CA ALA A 49 6.22 0.23 3.95
C ALA A 49 5.83 0.73 5.34
N LEU A 50 5.15 -0.12 6.12
CA LEU A 50 4.98 0.04 7.56
C LEU A 50 5.98 -0.89 8.27
N PHE A 51 6.68 -0.38 9.29
CA PHE A 51 7.61 -1.16 10.10
C PHE A 51 7.53 -0.68 11.56
N SER A 52 7.73 -1.61 12.50
CA SER A 52 7.86 -1.25 13.93
C SER A 52 9.26 -0.73 14.22
N PHE A 53 9.46 -0.07 15.36
CA PHE A 53 10.79 0.45 15.73
C PHE A 53 11.85 -0.66 15.85
N GLU A 54 11.44 -1.85 16.25
CA GLU A 54 12.26 -3.06 16.32
C GLU A 54 12.69 -3.53 14.93
N ASP A 55 11.83 -3.36 13.93
CA ASP A 55 12.06 -3.73 12.51
C ASP A 55 12.83 -2.66 11.71
N ARG A 56 13.41 -1.62 12.34
CA ARG A 56 14.09 -0.51 11.64
C ARG A 56 15.26 -0.92 10.74
N LEU A 57 15.85 -2.09 11.01
CA LEU A 57 16.95 -2.69 10.23
C LEU A 57 16.47 -3.80 9.27
N SER A 58 15.18 -4.11 9.27
CA SER A 58 14.63 -5.20 8.47
C SER A 58 14.63 -4.86 6.98
N MET A 59 14.98 -5.84 6.15
CA MET A 59 15.15 -5.69 4.69
C MET A 59 13.93 -5.12 3.98
N HIS A 60 12.72 -5.37 4.48
CA HIS A 60 11.47 -4.89 3.89
C HIS A 60 11.30 -3.37 3.95
N ARG A 61 12.07 -2.65 4.79
CA ARG A 61 12.06 -1.19 4.81
C ARG A 61 12.77 -0.57 3.60
N TYR A 62 13.71 -1.28 2.98
CA TYR A 62 14.56 -0.75 1.91
C TYR A 62 14.09 -1.13 0.49
N LYS A 63 12.91 -1.74 0.36
CA LYS A 63 12.32 -2.12 -0.93
C LYS A 63 10.99 -1.44 -1.21
#